data_AF-A0A2V7H2U8-F1
#
_entry.id   AF-A0A2V7H2U8-F1
#
_cell.length_a   1.000
_cell.length_b   1.000
_cell.length_c   1.000
_cell.angle_alpha   90.00
_cell.angle_beta   90.00
_cell.angle_gamma   90.00
#
_symmetry.space_group_name_H-M   'P 1'
#
loop_
_entity.id
_entity.type
_entity.pdbx_description
1 polymer ?
#
loop_
_entity_poly.entity_id
_entity_poly.type
_entity_poly.pdbx_seq_one_letter_code
_entity_poly.pdbx_strand_id
1 'polypeptide(L)'
;MITAVEVKLERWREALAQATSYRRFADRAFVVLDGNRVRPSAELRMAFAAASVGLLLQYRTILKPVIKARRVRASSPDRFDAIQKLLDV
;
A
#
# COMPACT_ATOMS: atom_id res chain seq x y z
N MET A 1 6.31 -5.58 13.67
CA MET A 1 6.09 -5.64 12.21
C MET A 1 5.17 -4.49 11.84
N ILE A 2 5.52 -3.67 10.87
CA ILE A 2 4.73 -2.49 10.47
C ILE A 2 4.17 -2.71 9.07
N THR A 3 2.88 -2.47 8.89
CA THR A 3 2.23 -2.49 7.59
C THR A 3 1.61 -1.12 7.35
N ALA A 4 1.95 -0.49 6.22
CA ALA A 4 1.32 0.74 5.77
C ALA A 4 0.19 0.41 4.79
N VAL A 5 -0.92 1.13 4.91
CA VAL A 5 -2.08 0.99 4.02
C VAL A 5 -2.52 2.37 3.57
N GLU A 6 -2.53 2.59 2.27
CA GLU A 6 -3.09 3.79 1.65
C GLU A 6 -4.46 3.46 1.05
N VAL A 7 -5.50 4.23 1.38
CA VAL A 7 -6.87 3.96 0.91
C VAL A 7 -7.34 5.10 0.02
N LYS A 8 -7.76 4.80 -1.20
CA LYS A 8 -8.32 5.78 -2.15
C LYS A 8 -9.52 5.22 -2.90
N LEU A 9 -10.41 6.10 -3.38
CA LEU A 9 -11.53 5.67 -4.22
C LEU A 9 -11.08 5.25 -5.64
N GLU A 10 -10.21 6.03 -6.28
CA GLU A 10 -9.88 5.83 -7.71
C GLU A 10 -8.48 6.26 -8.15
N ARG A 11 -7.84 7.18 -7.43
CA ARG A 11 -6.55 7.80 -7.78
C ARG A 11 -5.35 6.88 -7.54
N TRP A 12 -5.29 5.78 -8.29
CA TRP A 12 -4.34 4.69 -8.04
C TRP A 12 -2.87 5.09 -8.23
N ARG A 13 -2.57 6.02 -9.14
CA ARG A 13 -1.19 6.49 -9.36
C ARG A 13 -0.67 7.28 -8.16
N GLU A 14 -1.47 8.19 -7.63
CA GLU A 14 -1.15 8.95 -6.41
C GLU A 14 -1.02 8.01 -5.21
N ALA A 15 -1.96 7.07 -5.05
CA ALA A 15 -1.93 6.08 -3.98
C ALA A 15 -0.65 5.21 -4.03
N LEU A 16 -0.26 4.77 -5.24
CA LEU A 16 0.94 3.98 -5.45
C LEU A 16 2.20 4.77 -5.10
N ALA A 17 2.28 6.04 -5.49
CA ALA A 17 3.40 6.91 -5.14
C ALA A 17 3.53 7.07 -3.62
N GLN A 18 2.41 7.32 -2.92
CA GLN A 18 2.35 7.42 -1.46
C GLN A 18 2.77 6.11 -0.79
N ALA A 19 2.17 4.98 -1.17
CA ALA A 19 2.49 3.67 -0.61
C ALA A 19 3.95 3.25 -0.87
N THR A 20 4.53 3.66 -2.01
CA THR A 20 5.95 3.43 -2.31
C THR A 20 6.85 4.18 -1.33
N SER A 21 6.51 5.43 -1.00
CA SER A 21 7.28 6.20 0.00
C SER A 21 7.27 5.54 1.39
N TYR A 22 6.16 4.91 1.79
CA TYR A 22 6.01 4.24 3.07
C TYR A 22 6.90 3.00 3.22
N ARG A 23 7.36 2.40 2.12
CA ARG A 23 8.25 1.22 2.16
C ARG A 23 9.59 1.48 2.84
N ARG A 24 9.99 2.74 3.02
CA ARG A 24 11.17 3.11 3.82
C ARG A 24 10.98 2.80 5.31
N PHE A 25 9.74 2.82 5.79
CA PHE A 25 9.40 2.71 7.21
C PHE A 25 8.61 1.43 7.54
N ALA A 26 7.87 0.89 6.57
CA ALA A 26 7.00 -0.27 6.76
C ALA A 26 7.60 -1.55 6.16
N ASP A 27 7.37 -2.69 6.83
CA ASP A 27 7.80 -4.00 6.35
C ASP A 27 6.98 -4.47 5.14
N ARG A 28 5.75 -3.93 4.99
CA ARG A 28 4.83 -4.12 3.86
C ARG A 28 4.07 -2.82 3.61
N ALA A 29 3.75 -2.56 2.34
CA ALA A 29 2.87 -1.47 1.95
C ALA A 29 1.75 -2.00 1.04
N PHE A 30 0.54 -1.50 1.25
CA PHE A 30 -0.63 -1.82 0.44
C PHE A 30 -1.34 -0.55 0.00
N VAL A 31 -2.00 -0.63 -1.16
CA VAL A 31 -3.10 0.26 -1.51
C VAL A 31 -4.40 -0.52 -1.48
N VAL A 32 -5.44 0.10 -0.94
CA VAL A 32 -6.83 -0.35 -1.06
C VAL A 32 -7.58 0.62 -1.96
N LEU A 33 -8.20 0.11 -3.03
CA LEU A 33 -9.04 0.89 -3.93
C LEU A 33 -10.50 0.43 -3.86
N ASP A 34 -11.45 1.34 -4.10
CA ASP A 34 -12.86 0.96 -4.28
C ASP A 34 -13.00 0.12 -5.57
N GLY A 35 -13.34 -1.15 -5.39
CA GLY A 35 -13.47 -2.12 -6.47
C GLY A 35 -14.66 -1.86 -7.41
N ASN A 36 -15.62 -1.02 -7.01
CA ASN A 36 -16.72 -0.59 -7.88
C ASN A 36 -16.31 0.55 -8.81
N ARG A 37 -15.24 1.27 -8.48
CA ARG A 37 -14.75 2.44 -9.24
C ARG A 37 -13.51 2.13 -10.06
N VAL A 38 -12.68 1.20 -9.60
CA VAL A 38 -11.43 0.85 -10.26
C VAL A 38 -11.49 -0.54 -10.88
N ARG A 39 -11.25 -0.62 -12.18
CA ARG A 39 -10.97 -1.88 -12.89
C ARG A 39 -9.45 -2.07 -13.00
N PRO A 40 -8.88 -3.17 -12.47
CA PRO A 40 -7.43 -3.39 -12.46
C PRO A 40 -6.90 -3.76 -13.85
N SER A 41 -6.51 -2.73 -14.61
CA SER A 41 -5.86 -2.86 -15.92
C SER A 41 -4.49 -3.53 -15.83
N ALA A 42 -3.96 -3.96 -16.98
CA ALA A 42 -2.61 -4.50 -17.08
C ALA A 42 -1.55 -3.49 -16.60
N GLU A 43 -1.69 -2.23 -17.00
CA GLU A 43 -0.80 -1.13 -16.59
C GLU A 43 -0.74 -0.99 -15.05
N LEU A 44 -1.91 -0.91 -14.42
CA LEU A 44 -2.01 -0.79 -12.97
C LEU A 44 -1.37 -2.01 -12.29
N ARG A 45 -1.63 -3.23 -12.75
CA ARG A 45 -1.03 -4.45 -12.19
C ARG A 45 0.49 -4.45 -12.30
N MET A 46 1.03 -4.07 -13.46
CA MET A 46 2.46 -3.97 -13.68
C MET A 46 3.10 -2.91 -12.79
N ALA A 47 2.49 -1.73 -12.68
CA ALA A 47 3.01 -0.65 -11.84
C ALA A 47 3.09 -1.05 -10.36
N PHE A 48 2.04 -1.69 -9.83
CA PHE A 48 2.01 -2.18 -8.46
C PHE A 48 3.04 -3.30 -8.20
N ALA A 49 3.15 -4.25 -9.13
CA ALA A 49 4.13 -5.32 -9.04
C ALA A 49 5.57 -4.78 -9.05
N ALA A 50 5.89 -3.88 -9.98
CA ALA A 50 7.19 -3.23 -10.10
C ALA A 50 7.55 -2.45 -8.82
N ALA A 51 6.58 -1.73 -8.24
CA ALA A 51 6.76 -1.02 -6.97
C ALA A 51 6.84 -1.93 -5.74
N SER A 52 6.59 -3.24 -5.88
CA SER A 52 6.48 -4.19 -4.76
C SER A 52 5.43 -3.79 -3.70
N VAL A 53 4.40 -3.05 -4.12
CA VAL A 53 3.28 -2.61 -3.28
C VAL A 53 2.10 -3.56 -3.51
N GLY A 54 1.47 -4.02 -2.42
CA GLY A 54 0.27 -4.85 -2.54
C GLY A 54 -0.93 -4.03 -2.99
N LEU A 55 -1.84 -4.68 -3.71
CA LEU A 55 -3.11 -4.06 -4.12
C LEU A 55 -4.28 -4.93 -3.67
N LEU A 56 -5.21 -4.30 -2.96
CA LEU A 56 -6.50 -4.86 -2.58
C LEU A 56 -7.61 -4.02 -3.23
N LEU A 57 -8.68 -4.68 -3.68
CA LEU A 57 -9.92 -4.02 -4.07
C LEU A 57 -10.98 -4.25 -3.00
N GLN A 58 -11.56 -3.18 -2.49
CA GLN A 58 -12.64 -3.23 -1.53
C GLN A 58 -13.99 -3.21 -2.22
N TYR A 59 -14.85 -4.17 -1.86
CA TYR A 59 -16.26 -4.24 -2.26
C TYR A 59 -17.10 -4.35 -0.99
N ARG A 60 -17.67 -3.23 -0.53
CA ARG A 60 -18.37 -3.17 0.77
C ARG A 60 -17.46 -3.69 1.90
N THR A 61 -17.79 -4.85 2.48
CA THR A 61 -17.05 -5.52 3.57
C THR A 61 -16.00 -6.52 3.07
N ILE A 62 -15.93 -6.75 1.76
CA ILE A 62 -15.02 -7.75 1.15
C ILE A 62 -13.75 -7.05 0.65
N LEU A 63 -12.59 -7.61 0.98
CA LEU A 63 -11.31 -7.23 0.39
C LEU A 63 -10.83 -8.34 -0.55
N LYS A 64 -10.67 -8.01 -1.84
CA LYS A 64 -10.16 -8.92 -2.86
C LYS A 64 -8.70 -8.60 -3.17
N PRO A 65 -7.75 -9.52 -2.94
CA PRO A 65 -6.36 -9.30 -3.30
C PRO A 65 -6.17 -9.34 -4.83
N VAL A 66 -5.41 -8.38 -5.34
CA VAL A 66 -5.03 -8.29 -6.76
C VAL A 66 -3.54 -8.50 -6.94
N ILE A 67 -2.72 -7.79 -6.13
CA ILE A 67 -1.26 -7.93 -6.10
C ILE A 67 -0.83 -8.20 -4.66
N LYS A 68 0.05 -9.19 -4.44
CA LYS A 68 0.63 -9.47 -3.13
C LYS A 68 1.74 -8.46 -2.83
N ALA A 69 1.74 -7.88 -1.63
CA ALA A 69 2.86 -7.05 -1.17
C ALA A 69 4.10 -7.94 -0.92
N ARG A 70 5.26 -7.50 -1.39
CA ARG A 70 6.53 -8.11 -1.00
C ARG A 70 6.89 -7.66 0.41
N ARG A 71 7.29 -8.59 1.27
CA ARG A 71 7.86 -8.25 2.58
C ARG A 71 9.30 -7.79 2.38
N VAL A 72 9.64 -6.64 2.94
CA VAL A 72 11.01 -6.15 3.05
C VAL A 72 11.26 -5.83 4.52
N ARG A 73 12.48 -6.00 5.02
CA ARG A 73 12.82 -5.49 6.35
C ARG A 73 13.10 -4.00 6.21
N ALA A 74 12.19 -3.15 6.65
CA ALA A 74 12.45 -1.71 6.65
C ALA A 74 13.60 -1.41 7.61
N SER A 75 14.67 -0.79 7.11
CA SER A 75 15.91 -0.51 7.85
C SER A 75 16.22 0.97 8.00
N SER A 76 15.28 1.86 7.62
CA SER A 76 15.51 3.31 7.76
C SER A 76 15.69 3.69 9.24
N PRO A 77 16.70 4.50 9.59
CA PRO A 77 16.86 5.03 10.96
C PRO A 77 15.59 5.73 11.47
N ASP A 78 14.96 6.52 10.59
CA ASP A 78 13.68 7.20 10.80
C ASP A 78 12.48 6.28 11.11
N ARG A 79 12.66 4.95 11.01
CA ARG A 79 11.65 3.98 11.40
C ARG A 79 11.28 4.14 12.87
N PHE A 80 12.25 4.46 13.74
CA PHE A 80 11.97 4.66 15.16
C PHE A 80 11.03 5.86 15.37
N ASP A 81 11.32 6.99 14.72
CA ASP A 81 10.49 8.19 14.80
C ASP A 81 9.08 7.96 14.24
N ALA A 82 8.98 7.22 13.14
CA ALA A 82 7.68 6.84 12.57
C ALA A 82 6.87 5.95 13.52
N ILE A 83 7.53 5.05 14.27
CA ILE A 83 6.86 4.22 15.29
C ILE A 83 6.41 5.09 16.46
N GLN A 84 7.24 6.00 16.97
CA GLN A 84 6.86 6.86 18.10
C GLN A 84 5.61 7.69 17.77
N LYS A 85 5.57 8.33 16.59
CA LYS A 85 4.40 9.08 16.14
C LYS A 85 3.10 8.25 16.07
N LEU A 86 3.22 6.94 15.87
CA LEU A 86 2.06 6.03 15.85
C LEU A 86 1.65 5.52 17.25
N LEU A 87 2.50 5.70 18.25
CA LEU A 87 2.21 5.32 19.64
C LEU A 87 1.72 6.51 20.47
N ASP A 88 1.97 7.73 20.01
CA ASP A 88 1.56 8.98 20.65
C ASP A 88 0.13 9.45 20.24
N VAL A 89 -0.69 8.55 19.67
CA VAL A 89 -2.08 8.81 19.21
C VAL A 89 -3.14 8.24 20.14
#